data_AF-A0A968K6H9-F1
#
_entry.id   AF-A0A968K6H9-F1
#
_cell.length_a   1.000
_cell.length_b   1.000
_cell.length_c   1.000
_cell.angle_alpha   90.00
_cell.angle_beta   90.00
_cell.angle_gamma   90.00
#
_symmetry.space_group_name_H-M   'P 1'
#
loop_
_entity.id
_entity.type
_entity.pdbx_description
1 polymer ?
#
loop_
_entity_poly.entity_id
_entity_poly.type
_entity_poly.pdbx_seq_one_letter_code
_entity_poly.pdbx_strand_id
1 'polypeptide(L)'
;RGQLPGFDKDYITVTMEYSGDPGIGKTQKDSYKLYIDPDTYLLQGYEYVIGYGQMLELMKIPEGQLIGPMLRIHDKLTEVDGLVVPTKMHTMAPDGSATFGYHVLINYAFDQKFDETRMNPPSDAVVDNSSASR
;
A
#
# COMPACT_ATOMS: atom_id res chain seq x y z
N ARG A 1 -5.84 -8.33 -17.77
CA ARG A 1 -7.22 -7.90 -17.47
C ARG A 1 -7.71 -8.79 -16.34
N GLY A 2 -8.44 -8.26 -15.38
CA GLY A 2 -8.99 -9.05 -14.27
C GLY A 2 -10.02 -8.28 -13.48
N GLN A 3 -10.78 -8.98 -12.65
CA GLN A 3 -11.84 -8.40 -11.82
C GLN A 3 -11.29 -7.95 -10.47
N LEU A 4 -11.68 -6.75 -10.06
CA LEU A 4 -11.51 -6.26 -8.70
C LEU A 4 -12.64 -6.85 -7.85
N PRO A 5 -12.36 -7.56 -6.74
CA PRO A 5 -13.42 -8.15 -5.93
C PRO A 5 -14.47 -7.11 -5.49
N GLY A 6 -15.75 -7.42 -5.72
CA GLY A 6 -16.87 -6.53 -5.41
C GLY A 6 -17.25 -5.53 -6.52
N PHE A 7 -16.58 -5.57 -7.69
CA PHE A 7 -16.87 -4.68 -8.81
C PHE A 7 -17.26 -5.48 -10.06
N ASP A 8 -18.31 -5.05 -10.74
CA ASP A 8 -18.80 -5.68 -11.98
C ASP A 8 -18.18 -5.00 -13.21
N LYS A 9 -16.84 -5.05 -13.29
CA LYS A 9 -16.04 -4.47 -14.39
C LYS A 9 -14.66 -5.12 -14.48
N ASP A 10 -14.12 -5.18 -15.71
CA ASP A 10 -12.74 -5.59 -15.97
C ASP A 10 -11.74 -4.45 -15.86
N TYR A 11 -10.68 -4.70 -15.09
CA TYR A 11 -9.58 -3.76 -14.85
C TYR A 11 -8.32 -4.15 -15.61
N ILE A 12 -7.48 -3.16 -15.92
CA ILE A 12 -6.08 -3.39 -16.28
C ILE A 12 -5.37 -3.85 -15.00
N THR A 13 -4.70 -4.99 -15.09
CA THR A 13 -4.06 -5.64 -13.94
C THR A 13 -2.55 -5.62 -14.12
N VAL A 14 -1.82 -5.06 -13.16
CA VAL A 14 -0.36 -5.05 -13.15
C VAL A 14 0.13 -5.74 -11.89
N THR A 15 0.92 -6.81 -12.04
CA THR A 15 1.62 -7.43 -10.92
C THR A 15 3.00 -6.81 -10.79
N MET A 16 3.33 -6.35 -9.59
CA MET A 16 4.62 -5.77 -9.25
C MET A 16 5.31 -6.63 -8.20
N GLU A 17 6.54 -7.00 -8.50
CA GLU A 17 7.41 -7.83 -7.67
C GLU A 17 8.82 -7.22 -7.69
N TYR A 18 9.68 -7.64 -6.75
CA TYR A 18 11.06 -7.17 -6.67
C TYR A 18 12.02 -8.21 -7.24
N SER A 19 12.76 -7.83 -8.29
CA SER A 19 13.74 -8.72 -8.94
C SER A 19 15.07 -8.85 -8.17
N GLY A 20 15.26 -8.07 -7.11
CA GLY A 20 16.46 -8.01 -6.27
C GLY A 20 16.10 -7.60 -4.85
N ASP A 21 17.08 -7.39 -3.98
CA ASP A 21 16.84 -6.86 -2.63
C ASP A 21 16.30 -5.42 -2.75
N PRO A 22 15.04 -5.16 -2.34
CA PRO A 22 14.41 -3.85 -2.50
C PRO A 22 14.91 -2.79 -1.52
N GLY A 23 15.82 -3.15 -0.61
CA GLY A 23 16.35 -2.26 0.41
C GLY A 23 15.50 -2.22 1.69
N ILE A 24 15.62 -1.12 2.44
CA ILE A 24 15.06 -1.00 3.79
C ILE A 24 13.52 -1.05 3.77
N GLY A 25 12.93 -1.84 4.68
CA GLY A 25 11.49 -1.88 4.88
C GLY A 25 10.69 -2.69 3.85
N LYS A 26 11.37 -3.35 2.91
CA LYS A 26 10.76 -4.19 1.88
C LYS A 26 11.53 -5.51 1.75
N THR A 27 10.87 -6.52 1.19
CA THR A 27 11.49 -7.82 0.93
C THR A 27 11.11 -8.35 -0.45
N GLN A 28 11.86 -9.34 -0.96
CA GLN A 28 11.46 -10.08 -2.18
C GLN A 28 10.15 -10.86 -2.02
N LYS A 29 9.68 -11.04 -0.78
CA LYS A 29 8.38 -11.68 -0.49
C LYS A 29 7.22 -10.67 -0.59
N ASP A 30 7.51 -9.38 -0.69
CA ASP A 30 6.49 -8.35 -0.90
C ASP A 30 6.02 -8.39 -2.35
N SER A 31 4.72 -8.20 -2.55
CA SER A 31 4.13 -8.13 -3.89
C SER A 31 2.93 -7.20 -3.90
N TYR A 32 2.62 -6.70 -5.11
CA TYR A 32 1.42 -5.91 -5.35
C TYR A 32 0.73 -6.37 -6.62
N LYS A 33 -0.60 -6.36 -6.61
CA LYS A 33 -1.42 -6.49 -7.81
C LYS A 33 -2.32 -5.28 -7.91
N LEU A 34 -2.07 -4.44 -8.89
CA LEU A 34 -2.77 -3.17 -9.11
C LEU A 34 -3.97 -3.38 -10.03
N TYR A 35 -5.09 -2.74 -9.70
CA TYR A 35 -6.32 -2.72 -10.50
C TYR A 35 -6.59 -1.30 -11.00
N ILE A 36 -6.29 -1.07 -12.28
CA ILE A 36 -6.36 0.24 -12.93
C ILE A 36 -7.60 0.28 -13.82
N ASP A 37 -8.43 1.29 -13.63
CA ASP A 37 -9.62 1.49 -14.44
C ASP A 37 -9.22 1.79 -15.89
N PRO A 38 -9.71 1.04 -16.89
CA PRO A 38 -9.27 1.19 -18.28
C PRO A 38 -9.76 2.46 -18.98
N ASP A 39 -10.80 3.11 -18.44
CA ASP A 39 -11.40 4.29 -19.08
C ASP A 39 -10.77 5.57 -18.53
N THR A 40 -10.47 5.57 -17.23
CA THR A 40 -9.91 6.74 -16.52
C THR A 40 -8.41 6.63 -16.26
N TYR A 41 -7.83 5.44 -16.39
CA TYR A 41 -6.45 5.11 -16.02
C TYR A 41 -6.11 5.37 -14.53
N LEU A 42 -7.13 5.48 -13.68
CA LEU A 42 -6.95 5.67 -12.24
C LEU A 42 -6.85 4.33 -11.53
N LEU A 43 -5.97 4.24 -10.53
CA LEU A 43 -5.87 3.09 -9.64
C LEU A 43 -7.11 3.02 -8.74
N GLN A 44 -7.91 1.96 -8.86
CA GLN A 44 -9.14 1.76 -8.07
C GLN A 44 -8.91 0.89 -6.83
N GLY A 45 -7.90 0.04 -6.88
CA GLY A 45 -7.52 -0.79 -5.74
C GLY A 45 -6.26 -1.57 -6.02
N TYR A 46 -5.75 -2.21 -4.99
CA TYR A 46 -4.59 -3.07 -5.10
C TYR A 46 -4.59 -4.15 -4.02
N GLU A 47 -4.13 -5.34 -4.39
CA GLU A 47 -3.73 -6.35 -3.42
C GLU A 47 -2.26 -6.15 -3.06
N TYR A 48 -1.91 -6.44 -1.81
CA TYR A 48 -0.53 -6.41 -1.37
C TYR A 48 -0.21 -7.49 -0.34
N VAL A 49 1.02 -7.98 -0.41
CA VAL A 49 1.63 -8.91 0.56
C VAL A 49 2.80 -8.22 1.23
N ILE A 50 2.96 -8.43 2.54
CA ILE A 50 4.09 -7.89 3.30
C ILE A 50 4.87 -9.01 3.97
N GLY A 51 6.18 -9.01 3.73
CA GLY A 51 7.18 -9.88 4.34
C GLY A 51 8.22 -9.16 5.19
N TYR A 52 8.06 -7.86 5.47
CA TYR A 52 9.00 -7.09 6.28
C TYR A 52 9.05 -7.60 7.74
N GLY A 53 10.17 -8.24 8.11
CA GLY A 53 10.31 -9.04 9.33
C GLY A 53 9.97 -8.30 10.63
N GLN A 54 10.37 -7.04 10.75
CA GLN A 54 10.18 -6.23 11.96
C GLN A 54 8.70 -5.92 12.18
N MET A 55 7.96 -5.67 11.09
CA MET A 55 6.52 -5.48 11.20
C MET A 55 5.81 -6.79 11.53
N LEU A 56 6.25 -7.91 10.95
CA LEU A 56 5.74 -9.24 11.29
C LEU A 56 5.98 -9.58 12.76
N GLU A 57 7.16 -9.25 13.30
CA GLU A 57 7.50 -9.42 14.71
C GLU A 57 6.65 -8.55 15.63
N LEU A 58 6.50 -7.26 15.32
CA LEU A 58 5.65 -6.33 16.07
C LEU A 58 4.20 -6.81 16.12
N MET A 59 3.71 -7.38 15.01
CA MET A 59 2.37 -7.96 14.88
C MET A 59 2.26 -9.40 15.41
N LYS A 60 3.35 -9.97 15.94
CA LYS A 60 3.43 -11.34 16.47
C LYS A 60 3.02 -12.42 15.47
N ILE A 61 3.30 -12.18 14.19
CA ILE A 61 3.08 -13.15 13.12
C ILE A 61 4.15 -14.24 13.22
N PRO A 62 3.78 -15.53 13.11
CA PRO A 62 4.74 -16.64 13.15
C PRO A 62 5.83 -16.52 12.07
N GLU A 63 7.00 -17.03 12.38
CA GLU A 63 8.15 -17.08 11.46
C GLU A 63 7.79 -17.80 10.16
N GLY A 64 8.29 -17.28 9.03
CA GLY A 64 7.97 -17.78 7.70
C GLY A 64 6.57 -17.44 7.17
N GLN A 65 5.69 -16.81 7.97
CA GLN A 65 4.39 -16.31 7.50
C GLN A 65 4.46 -14.86 7.01
N LEU A 66 3.60 -14.52 6.06
CA LEU A 66 3.44 -13.19 5.51
C LEU A 66 2.09 -12.62 5.91
N ILE A 67 1.93 -11.30 5.83
CA ILE A 67 0.61 -10.68 5.92
C ILE A 67 0.10 -10.46 4.50
N GLY A 68 -1.02 -11.10 4.17
CA GLY A 68 -1.76 -10.91 2.93
C GLY A 68 -1.98 -12.21 2.13
N PRO A 69 -2.49 -12.09 0.88
CA PRO A 69 -2.82 -10.83 0.22
C PRO A 69 -3.93 -10.07 0.95
N MET A 70 -3.73 -8.77 1.18
CA MET A 70 -4.79 -7.86 1.63
C MET A 70 -5.22 -7.00 0.46
N LEU A 71 -6.51 -6.75 0.32
CA LEU A 71 -7.08 -5.90 -0.72
C LEU A 71 -7.33 -4.50 -0.15
N ARG A 72 -6.78 -3.47 -0.79
CA ARG A 72 -7.14 -2.07 -0.54
C ARG A 72 -7.97 -1.52 -1.69
N ILE A 73 -9.10 -0.91 -1.36
CA ILE A 73 -10.02 -0.29 -2.32
C ILE A 73 -10.03 1.23 -2.10
N HIS A 74 -10.03 1.99 -3.19
CA HIS A 74 -10.23 3.43 -3.19
C HIS A 74 -11.73 3.76 -3.31
N ASP A 75 -12.38 4.00 -2.18
CA ASP A 75 -13.82 4.32 -2.12
C ASP A 75 -14.17 5.68 -2.70
N LYS A 76 -13.25 6.64 -2.58
CA LYS A 76 -13.46 8.01 -3.04
C LYS A 76 -12.18 8.61 -3.55
N LEU A 77 -12.22 9.04 -4.81
CA LEU A 77 -11.22 9.91 -5.42
C LEU A 77 -11.72 11.36 -5.42
N THR A 78 -10.83 12.31 -5.22
CA THR A 78 -11.12 13.75 -5.25
C THR A 78 -10.04 14.47 -6.04
N GLU A 79 -10.40 15.51 -6.80
CA GLU A 79 -9.44 16.40 -7.43
C GLU A 79 -8.95 17.45 -6.43
N VAL A 80 -7.63 17.58 -6.30
CA VAL A 80 -6.96 18.58 -5.47
C VAL A 80 -5.81 19.15 -6.29
N ASP A 81 -5.81 20.47 -6.50
CA ASP A 81 -4.80 21.18 -7.29
C ASP A 81 -4.54 20.55 -8.69
N GLY A 82 -5.59 20.05 -9.34
CA GLY A 82 -5.52 19.40 -10.65
C GLY A 82 -5.04 17.94 -10.63
N LEU A 83 -4.81 17.35 -9.45
CA LEU A 83 -4.46 15.94 -9.28
C LEU A 83 -5.63 15.15 -8.69
N VAL A 84 -5.95 14.00 -9.28
CA VAL A 84 -6.98 13.10 -8.74
C VAL A 84 -6.33 12.14 -7.74
N VAL A 85 -6.76 12.21 -6.47
CA VAL A 85 -6.15 11.47 -5.37
C VAL A 85 -7.19 10.72 -4.52
N PRO A 86 -6.83 9.57 -3.91
CA PRO A 86 -7.72 8.88 -2.98
C PRO A 86 -7.86 9.66 -1.68
N THR A 87 -9.11 9.83 -1.24
CA THR A 87 -9.50 10.53 0.00
C THR A 87 -10.24 9.62 0.97
N LYS A 88 -10.79 8.51 0.49
CA LYS A 88 -11.35 7.45 1.31
C LYS A 88 -10.93 6.10 0.73
N MET A 89 -10.46 5.22 1.59
CA MET A 89 -10.04 3.87 1.25
C MET A 89 -10.41 2.91 2.37
N HIS A 90 -10.54 1.63 2.07
CA HIS A 90 -10.59 0.59 3.08
C HIS A 90 -9.74 -0.61 2.70
N THR A 91 -9.36 -1.37 3.72
CA THR A 91 -8.54 -2.58 3.59
C THR A 91 -9.34 -3.77 4.05
N MET A 92 -9.30 -4.86 3.30
CA MET A 92 -10.09 -6.06 3.55
C MET A 92 -9.35 -7.33 3.11
N ALA A 93 -9.88 -8.49 3.50
CA ALA A 93 -9.52 -9.76 2.91
C ALA A 93 -10.02 -9.81 1.44
N PRO A 94 -9.26 -10.39 0.50
CA PRO A 94 -9.67 -10.45 -0.91
C PRO A 94 -10.99 -11.20 -1.17
N ASP A 95 -11.35 -12.13 -0.28
CA ASP A 95 -12.63 -12.85 -0.32
C ASP A 95 -13.79 -12.09 0.34
N GLY A 96 -13.53 -10.91 0.89
CA GLY A 96 -14.49 -10.09 1.60
C GLY A 96 -14.90 -10.58 2.99
N SER A 97 -14.22 -11.59 3.53
CA SER A 97 -14.54 -12.15 4.84
C SER A 97 -14.30 -11.18 6.01
N ALA A 98 -13.40 -10.22 5.85
CA ALA A 98 -13.03 -9.27 6.90
C ALA A 98 -12.60 -7.91 6.36
N THR A 99 -12.94 -6.84 7.08
CA THR A 99 -12.38 -5.49 6.88
C THR A 99 -11.39 -5.19 8.00
N PHE A 100 -10.16 -4.82 7.64
CA PHE A 100 -9.06 -4.54 8.56
C PHE A 100 -8.96 -3.06 8.94
N GLY A 101 -9.53 -2.15 8.14
CA GLY A 101 -9.57 -0.73 8.49
C GLY A 101 -10.07 0.17 7.39
N TYR A 102 -10.47 1.37 7.79
CA TYR A 102 -10.85 2.48 6.91
C TYR A 102 -9.82 3.60 7.07
N HIS A 103 -9.46 4.22 5.95
CA HIS A 103 -8.53 5.34 5.88
C HIS A 103 -9.25 6.52 5.25
N VAL A 104 -9.19 7.67 5.91
CA VAL A 104 -9.71 8.94 5.40
C VAL A 104 -8.56 9.93 5.38
N LEU A 105 -8.34 10.54 4.22
CA LEU A 105 -7.29 11.53 4.02
C LEU A 105 -7.97 12.88 3.78
N ILE A 106 -7.58 13.85 4.60
CA ILE A 106 -8.14 15.21 4.63
C ILE A 106 -7.01 16.22 4.51
N ASN A 107 -7.35 17.45 4.09
CA ASN A 107 -6.41 18.56 4.00
C ASN A 107 -5.20 18.28 3.10
N TYR A 108 -5.43 17.64 1.94
CA TYR A 108 -4.41 17.60 0.89
C TYR A 108 -4.07 19.01 0.42
N ALA A 109 -2.78 19.25 0.21
CA ALA A 109 -2.27 20.44 -0.45
C ALA A 109 -1.00 20.06 -1.22
N PHE A 110 -0.91 20.46 -2.48
CA PHE A 110 0.27 20.21 -3.33
C PHE A 110 1.07 21.49 -3.63
N ASP A 111 0.57 22.64 -3.17
CA ASP A 111 1.20 23.95 -3.33
C ASP A 111 2.13 24.33 -2.16
N GLN A 112 2.18 23.50 -1.11
CA GLN A 112 3.04 23.72 0.05
C GLN A 112 4.42 23.09 -0.17
N LYS A 113 5.47 23.83 0.21
CA LYS A 113 6.82 23.25 0.29
C LYS A 113 6.90 22.31 1.47
N PHE A 114 7.52 21.15 1.26
CA PHE A 114 7.84 20.25 2.35
C PHE A 114 8.85 20.92 3.31
N ASP A 115 8.60 20.84 4.61
CA ASP A 115 9.53 21.31 5.63
C ASP A 115 10.68 20.30 5.79
N GLU A 116 11.80 20.56 5.12
CA GLU A 116 12.98 19.68 5.11
C GLU A 116 13.57 19.48 6.51
N THR A 117 13.30 20.36 7.48
CA THR A 117 13.77 20.15 8.85
C THR A 117 13.17 18.90 9.49
N ARG A 118 12.02 18.44 9.00
CA ARG A 118 11.39 17.18 9.39
C ARG A 118 12.12 15.93 8.91
N MET A 119 13.09 16.08 8.00
CA MET A 119 13.97 14.98 7.59
C MET A 119 15.18 14.85 8.49
N ASN A 120 15.45 15.82 9.39
CA ASN A 120 16.56 15.71 10.33
C ASN A 120 16.20 14.66 11.39
N PRO A 121 16.91 13.52 11.42
CA PRO A 121 16.69 12.55 12.48
C PRO A 121 17.11 13.19 13.83
N PRO A 122 16.42 12.85 14.94
CA PRO A 122 16.94 13.11 16.29
C PRO A 122 18.39 12.62 16.45
N SER A 123 19.18 13.27 17.31
CA SER A 123 20.61 12.93 17.47
C SER A 123 20.86 11.51 17.98
N ASP A 124 19.87 10.91 18.64
CA ASP A 124 19.85 9.56 19.17
C ASP A 124 19.11 8.56 18.28
N ALA A 125 18.61 8.99 17.11
CA ALA A 125 17.93 8.11 16.19
C ALA A 125 18.91 7.11 15.56
N VAL A 126 18.45 5.85 15.46
CA VAL A 126 19.19 4.76 14.83
C VAL A 126 18.44 4.37 13.56
N VAL A 127 19.16 4.30 12.44
CA VAL A 127 18.60 3.76 11.20
C VAL A 127 18.41 2.26 11.38
N ASP A 128 17.17 1.82 11.31
CA ASP A 128 16.84 0.41 11.23
C ASP A 128 17.21 -0.12 9.82
N ASN A 129 18.38 -0.75 9.72
CA ASN A 129 18.87 -1.36 8.49
C ASN A 129 18.37 -2.79 8.31
N SER A 130 17.39 -3.21 9.11
CA SER A 130 16.80 -4.50 8.89
C SER A 130 16.03 -4.53 7.57
N SER A 131 16.36 -5.52 6.76
CA SER A 131 15.63 -5.90 5.54
C SER A 131 15.30 -7.39 5.56
N ALA A 132 15.73 -8.09 6.62
CA ALA A 132 15.59 -9.54 6.71
C ALA A 132 14.11 -9.90 6.74
N SER A 133 13.66 -10.61 5.71
CA SER A 133 12.47 -11.42 5.82
C SER A 133 12.71 -12.39 6.98
N ARG A 134 11.80 -12.39 7.95
CA ARG A 134 11.77 -13.43 8.98
C ARG A 134 11.26 -14.74 8.37
#